data_AF-A0A116LMI4-F1
#
_entry.id   AF-A0A116LMI4-F1
#
_cell.length_a   1.000
_cell.length_b   1.000
_cell.length_c   1.000
_cell.angle_alpha   90.00
_cell.angle_beta   90.00
_cell.angle_gamma   90.00
#
_symmetry.space_group_name_H-M   'P 1'
#
loop_
_entity.id
_entity.type
_entity.pdbx_description
1 polymer ?
#
loop_
_entity_poly.entity_id
_entity_poly.type
_entity_poly.pdbx_seq_one_letter_code
_entity_poly.pdbx_strand_id
1 'polypeptide(L)' 'MRYVLLLRGINVGGRNKIVMAELRQVVADLGYDKVETYINSGNLFFDSTKNRGDIVAEFQTFFTERYPLGR' A
#
# COMPACT_ATOMS: atom_id res chain seq x y z
N MET A 1 -4.04 -8.51 -13.55
CA MET A 1 -4.00 -7.11 -14.00
C MET A 1 -2.96 -6.35 -13.19
N ARG A 2 -2.30 -5.35 -13.77
CA ARG A 2 -1.35 -4.48 -13.06
C ARG A 2 -2.10 -3.29 -12.45
N TYR A 3 -1.83 -2.99 -11.19
CA TYR A 3 -2.41 -1.87 -10.45
C TYR A 3 -1.34 -0.93 -9.92
N VAL A 4 -1.76 0.31 -9.68
CA VAL A 4 -1.01 1.30 -8.90
C VAL A 4 -1.89 1.77 -7.75
N LEU A 5 -1.33 1.73 -6.54
CA LEU A 5 -1.88 2.34 -5.34
C LEU A 5 -1.08 3.59 -5.02
N LEU A 6 -1.79 4.70 -4.82
CA LEU A 6 -1.21 6.02 -4.56
C LEU A 6 -1.63 6.47 -3.16
N LEU A 7 -0.68 6.46 -2.22
CA LEU A 7 -0.86 7.02 -0.89
C LEU A 7 -0.44 8.49 -0.89
N ARG A 8 -1.22 9.32 -0.19
CA ARG A 8 -0.92 10.75 -0.03
C ARG A 8 -0.54 11.07 1.41
N GLY A 9 0.29 12.10 1.60
CA GLY A 9 0.59 12.65 2.93
C GLY A 9 1.37 11.71 3.85
N ILE A 10 2.12 10.76 3.28
CA ILE A 10 3.02 9.86 4.01
C ILE A 10 4.45 10.38 3.94
N ASN A 11 5.27 10.06 4.95
CA ASN A 11 6.71 10.34 4.98
C ASN A 11 7.10 11.82 4.76
N VAL A 12 6.18 12.75 4.97
CA VAL A 12 6.39 14.20 4.91
C VAL A 12 6.39 14.80 6.31
N GLY A 13 7.36 15.67 6.60
CA GLY A 13 7.45 16.35 7.91
C GLY A 13 7.57 15.43 9.12
N GLY A 14 8.06 14.19 8.93
CA GLY A 14 8.22 13.20 10.00
C GLY A 14 6.93 12.55 10.51
N ARG A 15 5.76 12.89 9.93
CA ARG A 15 4.46 12.27 10.27
C ARG A 15 4.15 11.13 9.31
N ASN A 16 3.19 10.28 9.68
CA ASN A 16 2.65 9.23 8.79
C ASN A 16 3.76 8.37 8.17
N LYS A 17 4.70 7.94 9.01
CA LYS A 17 5.89 7.20 8.56
C LYS A 17 5.49 5.82 8.07
N ILE A 18 5.86 5.50 6.84
CA ILE A 18 5.73 4.16 6.27
C ILE A 18 7.08 3.76 5.70
N VAL A 19 7.60 2.62 6.16
CA VAL A 19 8.80 2.01 5.61
C VAL A 19 8.41 1.27 4.33
N MET A 20 8.85 1.77 3.17
CA MET A 20 8.44 1.22 1.87
C MET A 20 8.82 -0.25 1.67
N ALA A 21 9.94 -0.70 2.24
CA ALA A 21 10.35 -2.10 2.22
C ALA A 21 9.38 -3.00 3.01
N GLU A 22 8.92 -2.54 4.18
CA GLU A 22 7.92 -3.24 4.98
C GLU A 22 6.56 -3.26 4.27
N LEU A 23 6.14 -2.11 3.72
CA LEU A 23 4.90 -2.03 2.94
C LEU A 23 4.93 -3.03 1.78
N ARG A 24 6.02 -3.11 1.03
CA ARG A 24 6.18 -4.09 -0.05
C ARG A 24 6.03 -5.53 0.45
N GLN A 25 6.69 -5.88 1.55
CA GLN A 25 6.65 -7.24 2.10
C GLN A 25 5.23 -7.60 2.54
N VAL A 26 4.58 -6.74 3.32
CA VAL A 26 3.24 -7.03 3.85
C VAL A 26 2.21 -7.12 2.73
N VAL A 27 2.33 -6.30 1.68
CA VAL A 27 1.46 -6.42 0.51
C VAL A 27 1.68 -7.73 -0.24
N ALA A 28 2.93 -8.21 -0.34
CA ALA A 28 3.19 -9.54 -0.90
C ALA A 28 2.57 -10.64 -0.04
N ASP A 29 2.65 -10.50 1.29
CA ASP A 29 2.07 -11.46 2.25
C ASP A 29 0.52 -11.48 2.21
N LEU A 30 -0.13 -10.39 1.77
CA LEU A 30 -1.58 -10.33 1.48
C LEU A 30 -1.99 -11.06 0.18
N GLY A 31 -1.03 -11.68 -0.51
CA GLY A 31 -1.25 -12.46 -1.74
C GLY A 31 -1.29 -11.62 -3.01
N TYR A 32 -0.62 -10.47 -3.02
CA TYR A 32 -0.40 -9.68 -4.23
C TYR A 32 0.96 -10.01 -4.86
N ASP A 33 1.02 -10.03 -6.19
CA ASP A 33 2.21 -10.42 -6.93
C ASP A 33 3.01 -9.22 -7.43
N LYS A 34 4.29 -9.45 -7.77
CA LYS A 34 5.20 -8.44 -8.36
C LYS A 34 5.12 -7.07 -7.68
N VAL A 35 5.13 -7.07 -6.36
CA VAL A 35 4.98 -5.86 -5.56
C VAL A 35 6.24 -5.02 -5.66
N GLU A 36 6.09 -3.76 -6.05
CA GLU A 36 7.18 -2.80 -6.23
C GLU A 36 6.78 -1.45 -5.63
N THR A 37 7.73 -0.75 -5.01
CA THR A 37 7.53 0.62 -4.53
C THR A 37 8.42 1.57 -5.32
N TYR A 38 7.94 2.78 -5.53
CA TYR A 38 8.73 3.84 -6.16
C TYR A 38 9.05 4.92 -5.14
N ILE A 39 10.34 5.07 -4.83
CA ILE A 39 10.92 6.03 -3.88
C ILE A 39 10.15 6.07 -2.55
N ASN A 40 10.34 7.13 -1.75
CA ASN A 40 9.63 7.30 -0.47
C ASN A 40 8.34 8.12 -0.60
N SER A 41 7.59 7.93 -1.69
CA SER A 41 6.45 8.81 -2.05
C SER A 41 5.06 8.16 -1.90
N GLY A 42 4.97 6.90 -1.49
CA GLY A 42 3.69 6.20 -1.35
C GLY A 42 3.12 5.63 -2.64
N ASN A 43 3.97 5.44 -3.65
CA ASN A 43 3.61 4.78 -4.90
C ASN A 43 3.94 3.30 -4.80
N LEU A 44 2.93 2.45 -4.93
CA LEU A 44 3.03 1.00 -4.87
C LEU A 44 2.40 0.39 -6.11
N PHE A 45 3.10 -0.54 -6.75
CA PHE A 45 2.63 -1.28 -7.91
C PHE A 45 2.55 -2.76 -7.57
N PHE A 46 1.53 -3.45 -8.08
CA PHE A 46 1.35 -4.88 -7.86
C PHE A 46 0.46 -5.51 -8.95
N ASP A 47 0.58 -6.82 -9.11
CA ASP A 47 -0.27 -7.64 -9.95
C ASP A 47 -1.34 -8.31 -9.07
N SER A 48 -2.57 -8.40 -9.58
CA SER A 48 -3.65 -9.13 -8.91
C SER A 48 -4.64 -9.74 -9.91
N THR A 49 -5.22 -10.87 -9.53
CA THR A 49 -6.37 -11.51 -10.19
C THR A 49 -7.68 -11.24 -9.45
N LYS A 50 -7.63 -10.66 -8.24
CA LYS A 50 -8.82 -10.26 -7.46
C LYS A 50 -9.60 -9.18 -8.22
N ASN A 51 -10.91 -9.12 -7.99
CA ASN A 51 -11.71 -8.04 -8.58
C ASN A 51 -11.36 -6.70 -7.89
N ARG A 52 -11.55 -5.58 -8.58
CA ARG A 52 -11.19 -4.24 -8.05
C ARG A 52 -11.87 -3.90 -6.72
N GLY A 53 -13.12 -4.35 -6.52
CA GLY A 53 -13.88 -4.08 -5.29
C GLY A 53 -13.22 -4.73 -4.08
N ASP A 54 -12.85 -6.01 -4.20
CA ASP A 54 -12.16 -6.76 -3.13
C ASP A 54 -10.81 -6.12 -2.80
N ILE A 55 -10.06 -5.72 -3.84
CA ILE A 55 -8.76 -5.04 -3.67
C ILE A 55 -8.93 -3.76 -2.84
N VAL A 56 -9.93 -2.94 -3.18
CA VAL A 56 -10.20 -1.68 -2.45
C VAL A 56 -10.59 -1.97 -1.01
N ALA A 57 -11.50 -2.91 -0.77
CA ALA A 57 -11.95 -3.25 0.57
C ALA A 57 -10.81 -3.79 1.46
N GLU A 58 -9.98 -4.69 0.92
CA GLU A 58 -8.84 -5.26 1.64
C GLU A 58 -7.80 -4.18 2.00
N PHE A 59 -7.46 -3.29 1.05
CA PHE A 59 -6.56 -2.18 1.35
C PHE A 59 -7.14 -1.17 2.33
N GLN A 60 -8.44 -0.88 2.28
CA GLN A 60 -9.09 0.00 3.25
C GLN A 60 -8.97 -0.55 4.68
N THR A 61 -9.27 -1.84 4.87
CA THR A 61 -9.09 -2.51 6.16
C THR A 61 -7.63 -2.48 6.59
N PHE A 62 -6.72 -2.90 5.69
CA PHE A 62 -5.29 -2.96 5.96
C PHE A 62 -4.70 -1.62 6.44
N PHE A 63 -4.97 -0.53 5.71
CA PHE A 63 -4.45 0.78 6.09
C PHE A 63 -5.12 1.28 7.38
N THR A 64 -6.42 1.07 7.57
CA THR A 64 -7.10 1.50 8.80
C THR A 64 -6.50 0.85 10.06
N GLU A 65 -6.15 -0.44 9.97
CA GLU A 65 -5.61 -1.19 11.10
C GLU A 65 -4.11 -0.96 11.32
N ARG A 66 -3.31 -0.96 10.25
CA ARG A 66 -1.85 -0.98 10.35
C ARG A 66 -1.20 0.40 10.22
N TYR A 67 -1.84 1.32 9.51
CA TYR A 67 -1.35 2.68 9.28
C TYR A 67 -2.50 3.68 9.41
N PRO A 68 -2.91 4.06 10.63
CA PRO A 68 -3.95 5.07 10.82
C PRO A 68 -3.42 6.46 10.39
N LEU A 69 -3.39 6.68 9.08
CA LEU A 69 -2.91 7.90 8.43
C LEU A 69 -3.99 8.97 8.60
N GLY A 70 -3.68 10.05 9.32
CA GLY A 70 -4.59 11.20 9.46
C GLY A 70 -5.33 11.34 10.78
N ARG A 71 -4.73 10.94 11.91
CA ARG A 71 -4.96 11.64 13.18
C ARG A 71 -3.89 12.69 13.43
#